data_AF-A0A970SRL0-F1
#
_entry.id   AF-A0A970SRL0-F1
#
_cell.length_a   1.000
_cell.length_b   1.000
_cell.length_c   1.000
_cell.angle_alpha   90.00
_cell.angle_beta   90.00
_cell.angle_gamma   90.00
#
_symmetry.space_group_name_H-M   'P 1'
#
loop_
_entity.id
_entity.type
_entity.pdbx_description
1 polymer ?
#
loop_
_entity_poly.entity_id
_entity_poly.type
_entity_poly.pdbx_seq_one_letter_code
_entity_poly.pdbx_strand_id
1 'polypeptide(L)'
;SDIVKTINTFKPTDIYLPHPCDNHPDHYATYCFVSAALEQIYSNDHESGIKMHTYIVHRGDWPVPKGDRPREPLAPPHGLVQTNTKWYSLPLSPDIAARKRAAVADYATQMDVEKNFLVSFARSNEIFGNNPVRQIVSVPPSQITIDGFHDDWFGIPPAVIDTVGDYVMPELSKGGDVRAVYMCRDDKYLYMRLDCVRPLSKRLTYCINFRGIATPDKSDRFSVTIRLPSGVKTDNVIWASQKNTLEIAIPLNEIEFDRTLFVQVQTKLMRVTVDNTGWHEIETGL
;
A
#
# COMPACT_ATOMS: atom_id res chain seq x y z
N SER A 1 4.89 -16.89 13.52
CA SER A 1 3.41 -16.84 13.35
C SER A 1 2.90 -18.10 12.65
N ASP A 2 1.58 -18.34 12.60
CA ASP A 2 0.99 -19.48 11.87
C ASP A 2 1.31 -19.45 10.37
N ILE A 3 1.40 -18.25 9.78
CA ILE A 3 1.77 -18.06 8.38
C ILE A 3 3.22 -18.49 8.15
N VAL A 4 4.17 -18.06 9.00
CA VAL A 4 5.58 -18.50 8.91
C VAL A 4 5.69 -20.02 8.99
N LYS A 5 4.97 -20.65 9.94
CA LYS A 5 4.94 -22.11 10.07
C LYS A 5 4.41 -22.78 8.80
N THR A 6 3.36 -22.22 8.21
CA THR A 6 2.75 -22.73 6.96
C THR A 6 3.72 -22.62 5.80
N ILE A 7 4.37 -21.47 5.61
CA ILE A 7 5.36 -21.25 4.53
C ILE A 7 6.54 -22.20 4.69
N ASN A 8 7.10 -22.34 5.88
CA ASN A 8 8.24 -23.24 6.13
C ASN A 8 7.90 -24.73 5.93
N THR A 9 6.64 -25.12 6.20
CA THR A 9 6.17 -26.49 6.02
C THR A 9 5.86 -26.80 4.56
N PHE A 10 5.12 -25.91 3.88
CA PHE A 10 4.66 -26.11 2.51
C PHE A 10 5.76 -25.83 1.47
N LYS A 11 6.69 -24.92 1.79
CA LYS A 11 7.78 -24.44 0.91
C LYS A 11 7.27 -23.99 -0.46
N PRO A 12 6.40 -22.96 -0.52
CA PRO A 12 5.87 -22.46 -1.78
C PRO A 12 6.97 -21.88 -2.67
N THR A 13 6.76 -21.92 -3.99
CA THR A 13 7.52 -21.09 -4.94
C THR A 13 6.80 -19.77 -5.25
N ASP A 14 5.48 -19.75 -5.08
CA ASP A 14 4.60 -18.64 -5.41
C ASP A 14 3.55 -18.48 -4.31
N ILE A 15 3.27 -17.23 -3.93
CA ILE A 15 2.22 -16.89 -2.98
C ILE A 15 1.26 -15.90 -3.66
N TYR A 16 -0.03 -16.25 -3.66
CA TYR A 16 -1.11 -15.38 -4.12
C TYR A 16 -1.83 -14.82 -2.90
N LEU A 17 -1.94 -13.49 -2.82
CA LEU A 17 -2.54 -12.78 -1.68
C LEU A 17 -3.32 -11.54 -2.13
N PRO A 18 -4.18 -10.95 -1.29
CA PRO A 18 -4.87 -9.73 -1.68
C PRO A 18 -3.90 -8.55 -1.92
N HIS A 19 -4.28 -7.65 -2.81
CA HIS A 19 -3.52 -6.44 -3.12
C HIS A 19 -3.52 -5.46 -1.92
N PRO A 20 -2.41 -4.73 -1.64
CA PRO A 20 -2.33 -3.82 -0.49
C PRO A 20 -3.36 -2.69 -0.50
N CYS A 21 -3.82 -2.33 -1.70
CA CYS A 21 -4.87 -1.32 -1.93
C CYS A 21 -6.29 -1.91 -2.06
N ASP A 22 -6.54 -3.15 -1.62
CA ASP A 22 -7.89 -3.70 -1.50
C ASP A 22 -8.63 -2.99 -0.35
N ASN A 23 -9.84 -2.51 -0.63
CA ASN A 23 -10.63 -1.72 0.33
C ASN A 23 -11.26 -2.58 1.43
N HIS A 24 -11.23 -3.92 1.32
CA HIS A 24 -11.75 -4.79 2.37
C HIS A 24 -10.73 -4.96 3.51
N PRO A 25 -11.10 -4.68 4.78
CA PRO A 25 -10.16 -4.65 5.89
C PRO A 25 -9.45 -5.99 6.11
N ASP A 26 -10.15 -7.12 5.93
CA ASP A 26 -9.54 -8.45 6.09
C ASP A 26 -8.58 -8.81 4.93
N HIS A 27 -8.85 -8.33 3.72
CA HIS A 27 -7.96 -8.53 2.58
C HIS A 27 -6.65 -7.77 2.80
N TYR A 28 -6.80 -6.51 3.18
CA TYR A 28 -5.70 -5.67 3.59
C TYR A 28 -4.89 -6.27 4.76
N ALA A 29 -5.56 -6.78 5.80
CA ALA A 29 -4.89 -7.42 6.93
C ALA A 29 -4.12 -8.67 6.49
N THR A 30 -4.69 -9.47 5.60
CA THR A 30 -4.04 -10.67 5.02
C THR A 30 -2.75 -10.29 4.31
N TYR A 31 -2.76 -9.25 3.47
CA TYR A 31 -1.54 -8.73 2.84
C TYR A 31 -0.46 -8.42 3.88
N CYS A 32 -0.81 -7.64 4.90
CA CYS A 32 0.13 -7.22 5.95
C CYS A 32 0.76 -8.41 6.67
N PHE A 33 -0.06 -9.40 7.07
CA PHE A 33 0.43 -10.55 7.82
C PHE A 33 1.31 -11.47 6.98
N VAL A 34 1.00 -11.64 5.70
CA VAL A 34 1.81 -12.45 4.78
C VAL A 34 3.14 -11.76 4.45
N SER A 35 3.11 -10.45 4.11
CA SER A 35 4.35 -9.69 3.86
C SER A 35 5.25 -9.68 5.10
N ALA A 36 4.71 -9.42 6.29
CA ALA A 36 5.49 -9.50 7.51
C ALA A 36 6.08 -10.89 7.74
N ALA A 37 5.31 -11.96 7.50
CA ALA A 37 5.82 -13.33 7.63
C ALA A 37 6.95 -13.65 6.64
N LEU A 38 6.90 -13.11 5.42
CA LEU A 38 7.96 -13.28 4.42
C LEU A 38 9.23 -12.55 4.81
N GLU A 39 9.12 -11.31 5.29
CA GLU A 39 10.29 -10.58 5.81
C GLU A 39 10.95 -11.32 6.97
N GLN A 40 10.16 -11.90 7.89
CA GLN A 40 10.68 -12.74 8.98
C GLN A 40 11.46 -13.96 8.46
N ILE A 41 11.11 -14.49 7.29
CA ILE A 41 11.80 -15.62 6.66
C ILE A 41 13.06 -15.13 5.94
N TYR A 42 13.00 -14.01 5.22
CA TYR A 42 14.13 -13.44 4.47
C TYR A 42 15.27 -12.97 5.37
N SER A 43 14.97 -12.41 6.54
CA SER A 43 16.03 -12.08 7.52
C SER A 43 16.79 -13.33 8.00
N ASN A 44 16.21 -14.53 7.91
CA ASN A 44 16.84 -15.78 8.33
C ASN A 44 17.55 -16.52 7.18
N ASP A 45 17.09 -16.35 5.94
CA ASP A 45 17.59 -17.05 4.75
C ASP A 45 17.66 -16.04 3.60
N HIS A 46 18.88 -15.70 3.15
CA HIS A 46 19.19 -14.50 2.35
C HIS A 46 18.52 -14.38 0.97
N GLU A 47 17.62 -15.29 0.58
CA GLU A 47 16.67 -15.15 -0.53
C GLU A 47 15.82 -16.43 -0.58
N SER A 48 14.52 -16.37 -0.28
CA SER A 48 13.68 -17.58 -0.36
C SER A 48 13.33 -17.99 -1.80
N GLY A 49 13.51 -17.08 -2.77
CA GLY A 49 13.04 -17.24 -4.15
C GLY A 49 11.50 -17.25 -4.32
N ILE A 50 10.74 -16.98 -3.25
CA ILE A 50 9.27 -16.96 -3.29
C ILE A 50 8.79 -15.74 -4.08
N LYS A 51 7.93 -15.99 -5.08
CA LYS A 51 7.30 -14.92 -5.88
C LYS A 51 5.96 -14.53 -5.28
N MET A 52 5.76 -13.24 -5.03
CA MET A 52 4.48 -12.70 -4.60
C MET A 52 3.65 -12.19 -5.77
N HIS A 53 2.36 -12.54 -5.74
CA HIS A 53 1.36 -12.19 -6.73
C HIS A 53 0.10 -11.68 -6.03
N THR A 54 -0.29 -10.44 -6.29
CA THR A 54 -1.45 -9.84 -5.64
C THR A 54 -2.71 -9.98 -6.50
N TYR A 55 -3.85 -10.33 -5.91
CA TYR A 55 -5.16 -10.25 -6.55
C TYR A 55 -6.00 -9.15 -5.90
N ILE A 56 -6.91 -8.53 -6.64
CA ILE A 56 -7.80 -7.50 -6.13
C ILE A 56 -9.24 -8.01 -6.18
N VAL A 57 -10.04 -7.68 -5.17
CA VAL A 57 -11.47 -8.03 -5.12
C VAL A 57 -12.30 -6.77 -4.88
N HIS A 58 -11.97 -5.96 -3.88
CA HIS A 58 -12.75 -4.79 -3.51
C HIS A 58 -11.99 -3.50 -3.82
N ARG A 59 -12.41 -2.79 -4.87
CA ARG A 59 -11.82 -1.49 -5.25
C ARG A 59 -12.84 -0.60 -5.97
N GLY A 60 -13.46 0.33 -5.25
CA GLY A 60 -14.44 1.23 -5.83
C GLY A 60 -15.59 0.49 -6.53
N ASP A 61 -15.79 0.77 -7.82
CA ASP A 61 -16.79 0.13 -8.66
C ASP A 61 -16.28 -1.11 -9.43
N TRP A 62 -15.01 -1.48 -9.27
CA TRP A 62 -14.42 -2.62 -9.93
C TRP A 62 -15.06 -3.95 -9.46
N PRO A 63 -15.19 -4.97 -10.33
CA PRO A 63 -14.89 -4.95 -11.77
C PRO A 63 -15.98 -4.26 -12.58
N VAL A 64 -15.59 -3.58 -13.65
CA VAL A 64 -16.52 -2.90 -14.57
C VAL A 64 -16.38 -3.50 -15.99
N PRO A 65 -17.46 -3.96 -16.63
CA PRO A 65 -18.83 -4.03 -16.11
C PRO A 65 -19.01 -5.17 -15.08
N LYS A 66 -19.89 -4.95 -14.09
CA LYS A 66 -20.33 -6.00 -13.15
C LYS A 66 -21.26 -7.00 -13.83
N GLY A 67 -21.41 -8.15 -13.19
CA GLY A 67 -22.29 -9.23 -13.58
C GLY A 67 -21.61 -10.29 -14.44
N ASP A 68 -22.46 -11.21 -14.90
CA ASP A 68 -22.06 -12.42 -15.57
C ASP A 68 -21.61 -12.19 -17.02
N ARG A 69 -20.30 -12.23 -17.26
CA ARG A 69 -19.72 -12.03 -18.60
C ARG A 69 -18.54 -12.98 -18.85
N PRO A 70 -18.78 -14.29 -19.01
CA PRO A 70 -17.74 -15.31 -18.98
C PRO A 70 -16.74 -15.24 -20.15
N ARG A 71 -17.06 -14.48 -21.21
CA ARG A 71 -16.20 -14.31 -22.39
C ARG A 71 -15.37 -13.03 -22.36
N GLU A 72 -15.72 -12.06 -21.53
CA GLU A 72 -15.01 -10.80 -21.42
C GLU A 72 -13.82 -10.94 -20.46
N PRO A 73 -12.66 -10.33 -20.74
CA PRO A 73 -11.55 -10.33 -19.82
C PRO A 73 -11.76 -9.30 -18.68
N LEU A 74 -11.15 -9.56 -17.52
CA LEU A 74 -10.87 -8.57 -16.50
C LEU A 74 -9.73 -7.67 -16.94
N ALA A 75 -9.94 -6.36 -16.80
CA ALA A 75 -8.89 -5.36 -16.80
C ALA A 75 -8.57 -4.92 -15.36
N PRO A 76 -7.35 -4.46 -15.07
CA PRO A 76 -7.02 -3.87 -13.78
C PRO A 76 -7.95 -2.69 -13.41
N PRO A 77 -8.18 -2.43 -12.10
CA PRO A 77 -8.91 -1.25 -11.68
C PRO A 77 -8.23 0.02 -12.22
N HIS A 78 -8.99 0.89 -12.90
CA HIS A 78 -8.45 2.06 -13.61
C HIS A 78 -7.48 2.89 -12.74
N GLY A 79 -7.85 3.15 -11.49
CA GLY A 79 -7.03 3.91 -10.56
C GLY A 79 -5.68 3.25 -10.23
N LEU A 80 -5.65 1.92 -10.16
CA LEU A 80 -4.43 1.14 -9.89
C LEU A 80 -3.56 0.92 -11.12
N VAL A 81 -4.01 1.29 -12.33
CA VAL A 81 -3.15 1.27 -13.53
C VAL A 81 -2.09 2.37 -13.46
N GLN A 82 -2.37 3.46 -12.75
CA GLN A 82 -1.49 4.62 -12.64
C GLN A 82 -0.48 4.50 -11.49
N THR A 83 -0.58 3.44 -10.68
CA THR A 83 0.37 3.17 -9.59
C THR A 83 1.56 2.35 -10.10
N ASN A 84 2.42 1.89 -9.18
CA ASN A 84 3.57 1.05 -9.53
C ASN A 84 3.25 -0.43 -9.68
N THR A 85 1.99 -0.82 -9.52
CA THR A 85 1.60 -2.23 -9.64
C THR A 85 1.79 -2.68 -11.09
N LYS A 86 2.67 -3.67 -11.28
CA LYS A 86 2.86 -4.31 -12.57
C LYS A 86 1.79 -5.38 -12.75
N TRP A 87 0.78 -5.05 -13.54
CA TRP A 87 -0.33 -5.96 -13.82
C TRP A 87 0.03 -6.97 -14.90
N TYR A 88 -0.38 -8.22 -14.69
CA TYR A 88 -0.33 -9.26 -15.70
C TYR A 88 -1.68 -9.98 -15.79
N SER A 89 -2.04 -10.35 -17.01
CA SER A 89 -3.26 -11.08 -17.32
C SER A 89 -2.91 -12.53 -17.63
N LEU A 90 -3.63 -13.47 -16.99
CA LEU A 90 -3.49 -14.89 -17.24
C LEU A 90 -4.73 -15.39 -17.99
N PRO A 91 -4.65 -15.61 -19.32
CA PRO A 91 -5.76 -16.17 -20.09
C PRO A 91 -6.16 -17.55 -19.57
N LEU A 92 -7.46 -17.79 -19.43
CA LEU A 92 -8.01 -19.09 -19.04
C LEU A 92 -8.58 -19.79 -20.26
N SER A 93 -8.38 -21.11 -20.34
CA SER A 93 -9.13 -21.92 -21.31
C SER A 93 -10.63 -21.93 -20.93
N PRO A 94 -11.54 -22.14 -21.89
CA PRO A 94 -12.97 -22.23 -21.61
C PRO A 94 -13.31 -23.25 -20.50
N ASP A 95 -12.63 -24.39 -20.47
CA ASP A 95 -12.85 -25.43 -19.45
C ASP A 95 -12.41 -25.01 -18.05
N ILE A 96 -11.34 -24.22 -17.94
CA ILE A 96 -10.86 -23.68 -16.65
C ILE A 96 -11.80 -22.57 -16.17
N ALA A 97 -12.20 -21.66 -17.07
CA ALA A 97 -13.16 -20.61 -16.74
C ALA A 97 -14.51 -21.19 -16.28
N ALA A 98 -14.99 -22.25 -16.93
CA ALA A 98 -16.21 -22.96 -16.53
C ALA A 98 -16.06 -23.63 -15.15
N ARG A 99 -14.91 -24.26 -14.86
CA ARG A 99 -14.63 -24.83 -13.53
C ARG A 99 -14.55 -23.77 -12.44
N LYS A 100 -13.88 -22.64 -12.69
CA LYS A 100 -13.85 -21.51 -11.76
C LYS A 100 -15.27 -21.02 -11.46
N ARG A 101 -16.09 -20.86 -12.49
CA ARG A 101 -17.48 -20.45 -12.35
C ARG A 101 -18.29 -21.43 -11.49
N ALA A 102 -18.15 -22.73 -11.71
CA ALA A 102 -18.80 -23.75 -10.91
C ALA A 102 -18.35 -23.67 -9.44
N ALA A 103 -17.04 -23.55 -9.20
CA ALA A 103 -16.50 -23.38 -7.85
C ALA A 103 -17.02 -22.12 -7.14
N VAL A 104 -17.18 -21.00 -7.85
CA VAL A 104 -17.81 -19.79 -7.29
C VAL A 104 -19.28 -20.03 -6.92
N ALA A 105 -20.01 -20.84 -7.71
CA ALA A 105 -21.41 -21.15 -7.45
C ALA A 105 -21.60 -22.05 -6.22
N ASP A 106 -20.58 -22.80 -5.79
CA ASP A 106 -20.65 -23.67 -4.60
C ASP A 106 -20.74 -22.88 -3.28
N TYR A 107 -20.41 -21.58 -3.28
CA TYR A 107 -20.54 -20.70 -2.11
C TYR A 107 -22.00 -20.22 -1.94
N ALA A 108 -22.93 -21.14 -1.71
CA ALA A 108 -24.38 -20.91 -1.73
C ALA A 108 -24.83 -19.68 -0.92
N THR A 109 -24.38 -19.55 0.33
CA THR A 109 -24.76 -18.42 1.20
C THR A 109 -24.31 -17.07 0.66
N GLN A 110 -23.18 -17.01 -0.05
CA GLN A 110 -22.63 -15.79 -0.62
C GLN A 110 -23.30 -15.50 -1.97
N MET A 111 -23.65 -16.55 -2.71
CA MET A 111 -24.42 -16.44 -3.94
C MET A 111 -25.84 -15.92 -3.69
N ASP A 112 -26.44 -16.17 -2.53
CA ASP A 112 -27.77 -15.64 -2.20
C ASP A 112 -27.77 -14.12 -2.00
N VAL A 113 -26.64 -13.54 -1.57
CA VAL A 113 -26.54 -12.11 -1.24
C VAL A 113 -25.80 -11.29 -2.30
N GLU A 114 -24.77 -11.85 -2.93
CA GLU A 114 -23.79 -11.10 -3.73
C GLU A 114 -23.56 -11.75 -5.12
N LYS A 115 -24.53 -12.53 -5.62
CA LYS A 115 -24.42 -13.25 -6.90
C LYS A 115 -23.80 -12.43 -8.01
N ASN A 116 -24.36 -11.25 -8.28
CA ASN A 116 -23.94 -10.40 -9.39
C ASN A 116 -22.49 -9.93 -9.23
N PHE A 117 -22.04 -9.68 -8.01
CA PHE A 117 -20.65 -9.33 -7.72
C PHE A 117 -19.74 -10.54 -7.91
N LEU A 118 -20.03 -11.68 -7.29
CA LEU A 118 -19.19 -12.87 -7.30
C LEU A 118 -18.98 -13.44 -8.70
N VAL A 119 -20.04 -13.55 -9.50
CA VAL A 119 -19.94 -14.03 -10.89
C VAL A 119 -19.17 -13.07 -11.79
N SER A 120 -18.97 -11.81 -11.37
CA SER A 120 -18.16 -10.85 -12.12
C SER A 120 -16.70 -11.28 -12.24
N PHE A 121 -16.22 -12.14 -11.34
CA PHE A 121 -14.85 -12.65 -11.37
C PHE A 121 -14.68 -13.92 -12.20
N ALA A 122 -15.76 -14.57 -12.62
CA ALA A 122 -15.70 -15.73 -13.51
C ALA A 122 -15.58 -15.27 -14.98
N ARG A 123 -14.38 -14.82 -15.36
CA ARG A 123 -14.05 -14.23 -16.68
C ARG A 123 -13.11 -15.12 -17.49
N SER A 124 -12.77 -14.68 -18.70
CA SER A 124 -11.86 -15.40 -19.61
C SER A 124 -10.38 -15.29 -19.23
N ASN A 125 -10.04 -14.52 -18.20
CA ASN A 125 -8.70 -14.43 -17.61
C ASN A 125 -8.76 -14.18 -16.11
N GLU A 126 -7.62 -14.37 -15.45
CA GLU A 126 -7.31 -13.71 -14.18
C GLU A 126 -6.46 -12.45 -14.41
N ILE A 127 -6.48 -11.56 -13.43
CA ILE A 127 -5.50 -10.48 -13.33
C ILE A 127 -4.77 -10.57 -12.00
N PHE A 128 -3.50 -10.25 -12.03
CA PHE A 128 -2.67 -10.23 -10.85
C PHE A 128 -1.68 -9.06 -10.93
N GLY A 129 -1.31 -8.53 -9.77
CA GLY A 129 -0.32 -7.49 -9.62
C GLY A 129 0.99 -8.03 -9.07
N ASN A 130 2.09 -7.40 -9.47
CA ASN A 130 3.34 -7.45 -8.75
C ASN A 130 3.67 -6.04 -8.24
N ASN A 131 3.90 -5.92 -6.94
CA ASN A 131 4.18 -4.65 -6.28
C ASN A 131 5.69 -4.60 -6.02
N PRO A 132 6.49 -3.97 -6.91
CA PRO A 132 7.93 -3.93 -6.71
C PRO A 132 8.25 -3.13 -5.44
N VAL A 133 9.04 -3.73 -4.56
CA VAL A 133 9.60 -3.04 -3.40
C VAL A 133 10.53 -1.94 -3.92
N ARG A 134 10.35 -0.72 -3.41
CA ARG A 134 11.18 0.41 -3.83
C ARG A 134 12.32 0.62 -2.84
N GLN A 135 13.54 0.65 -3.36
CA GLN A 135 14.68 1.12 -2.61
C GLN A 135 14.69 2.65 -2.59
N ILE A 136 14.72 3.25 -1.40
CA ILE A 136 14.86 4.70 -1.25
C ILE A 136 16.31 5.12 -1.44
N VAL A 137 16.48 6.37 -1.89
CA VAL A 137 17.79 6.94 -2.19
C VAL A 137 18.45 7.46 -0.91
N SER A 138 19.76 7.19 -0.76
CA SER A 138 20.60 7.89 0.21
C SER A 138 21.06 9.22 -0.37
N VAL A 139 20.81 10.32 0.31
CA VAL A 139 21.20 11.68 -0.08
C VAL A 139 22.33 12.18 0.82
N PRO A 140 23.17 13.15 0.37
CA PRO A 140 24.14 13.80 1.22
C PRO A 140 23.47 14.50 2.41
N PRO A 141 24.18 14.62 3.55
CA PRO A 141 23.67 15.34 4.72
C PRO A 141 23.20 16.75 4.35
N SER A 142 22.05 17.14 4.89
CA SER A 142 21.45 18.48 4.66
C SER A 142 21.06 18.78 3.20
N GLN A 143 21.01 17.79 2.30
CA GLN A 143 20.40 18.00 0.98
C GLN A 143 18.93 18.40 1.13
N ILE A 144 18.20 17.74 2.03
CA ILE A 144 16.79 18.02 2.28
C ILE A 144 16.64 18.99 3.45
N THR A 145 15.95 20.09 3.19
CA THR A 145 15.56 21.12 4.16
C THR A 145 14.06 21.05 4.37
N ILE A 146 13.63 20.86 5.61
CA ILE A 146 12.21 20.80 5.95
C ILE A 146 11.66 22.23 6.09
N ASP A 147 11.21 22.82 4.99
CA ASP A 147 10.67 24.19 4.91
C ASP A 147 9.30 24.29 4.21
N GLY A 148 8.78 23.15 3.73
CA GLY A 148 7.53 22.96 3.02
C GLY A 148 7.68 23.06 1.51
N PHE A 149 8.79 23.61 1.00
CA PHE A 149 9.10 23.66 -0.42
C PHE A 149 9.71 22.32 -0.85
N HIS A 150 9.78 22.09 -2.16
CA HIS A 150 10.04 20.75 -2.66
C HIS A 150 11.12 20.74 -3.76
N ASP A 151 11.87 21.84 -3.87
CA ASP A 151 12.85 22.09 -4.93
C ASP A 151 14.12 21.24 -4.75
N ASP A 152 14.49 20.98 -3.51
CA ASP A 152 15.63 20.15 -3.07
C ASP A 152 15.38 18.63 -3.16
N TRP A 153 14.13 18.23 -3.40
CA TRP A 153 13.75 16.84 -3.72
C TRP A 153 14.00 16.44 -5.18
N PHE A 154 14.61 17.32 -5.97
CA PHE A 154 14.87 17.05 -7.38
C PHE A 154 15.65 15.74 -7.57
N GLY A 155 15.16 14.87 -8.45
CA GLY A 155 15.76 13.57 -8.75
C GLY A 155 15.34 12.43 -7.82
N ILE A 156 14.57 12.69 -6.75
CA ILE A 156 14.03 11.63 -5.88
C ILE A 156 12.71 11.10 -6.47
N PRO A 157 12.65 9.82 -6.88
CA PRO A 157 11.41 9.24 -7.39
C PRO A 157 10.39 8.99 -6.25
N PRO A 158 9.08 8.94 -6.55
CA PRO A 158 8.07 8.68 -5.52
C PRO A 158 8.20 7.26 -4.95
N ALA A 159 8.30 7.10 -3.63
CA ALA A 159 8.29 5.79 -2.99
C ALA A 159 6.90 5.12 -3.09
N VAL A 160 5.82 5.91 -3.00
CA VAL A 160 4.44 5.45 -3.16
C VAL A 160 3.73 6.35 -4.16
N ILE A 161 3.00 5.74 -5.08
CA ILE A 161 2.04 6.45 -5.96
C ILE A 161 0.67 5.91 -5.61
N ASP A 162 -0.23 6.79 -5.23
CA ASP A 162 -1.56 6.42 -4.76
C ASP A 162 -2.64 6.78 -5.80
N THR A 163 -3.77 6.09 -5.71
CA THR A 163 -4.90 6.38 -6.59
C THR A 163 -5.67 7.56 -6.08
N VAL A 164 -5.62 8.65 -6.83
CA VAL A 164 -6.43 9.84 -6.55
C VAL A 164 -7.93 9.51 -6.57
N GLY A 165 -8.64 9.88 -5.50
CA GLY A 165 -10.10 9.79 -5.41
C GLY A 165 -10.66 8.37 -5.24
N ASP A 166 -9.88 7.42 -4.73
CA ASP A 166 -10.29 6.03 -4.52
C ASP A 166 -11.10 5.79 -3.22
N TYR A 167 -11.16 6.79 -2.33
CA TYR A 167 -11.88 6.72 -1.06
C TYR A 167 -13.19 7.53 -1.01
N VAL A 168 -14.09 7.05 -0.16
CA VAL A 168 -15.57 7.11 -0.20
C VAL A 168 -16.21 8.50 -0.30
N MET A 169 -15.49 9.62 -0.11
CA MET A 169 -16.11 10.95 -0.10
C MET A 169 -15.29 12.05 -0.81
N PRO A 170 -15.37 12.16 -2.16
CA PRO A 170 -14.69 13.18 -2.97
C PRO A 170 -14.96 14.64 -2.54
N GLU A 171 -16.12 14.88 -1.93
CA GLU A 171 -16.54 16.18 -1.40
C GLU A 171 -15.76 16.60 -0.14
N LEU A 172 -15.38 15.63 0.71
CA LEU A 172 -14.69 15.82 1.99
C LEU A 172 -13.15 15.69 1.87
N SER A 173 -12.65 15.14 0.76
CA SER A 173 -11.25 14.75 0.54
C SER A 173 -10.34 15.84 -0.03
N LYS A 174 -10.89 17.02 -0.35
CA LYS A 174 -10.26 17.96 -1.30
C LYS A 174 -8.81 18.34 -0.97
N GLY A 175 -8.38 18.35 0.30
CA GLY A 175 -6.99 18.65 0.70
C GLY A 175 -6.22 17.53 1.39
N GLY A 176 -6.72 16.28 1.37
CA GLY A 176 -6.06 15.14 2.01
C GLY A 176 -6.02 13.88 1.15
N ASP A 177 -6.38 14.01 -0.12
CA ASP A 177 -6.22 12.99 -1.16
C ASP A 177 -4.73 12.98 -1.57
N VAL A 178 -4.00 11.97 -1.08
CA VAL A 178 -2.56 11.79 -1.31
C VAL A 178 -2.37 11.29 -2.73
N ARG A 179 -1.49 11.94 -3.48
CA ARG A 179 -1.13 11.55 -4.84
C ARG A 179 0.16 10.73 -4.84
N ALA A 180 1.13 11.17 -4.05
CA ALA A 180 2.44 10.54 -3.99
C ALA A 180 3.10 10.76 -2.64
N VAL A 181 3.88 9.75 -2.23
CA VAL A 181 4.81 9.81 -1.10
C VAL A 181 6.21 9.67 -1.68
N TYR A 182 7.10 10.59 -1.34
CA TYR A 182 8.53 10.52 -1.68
C TYR A 182 9.31 10.25 -0.42
N MET A 183 10.35 9.44 -0.53
CA MET A 183 11.20 9.08 0.61
C MET A 183 12.66 9.03 0.17
N CYS A 184 13.53 9.52 1.05
CA CYS A 184 14.98 9.39 0.95
C CYS A 184 15.54 9.42 2.38
N ARG A 185 16.85 9.16 2.54
CA ARG A 185 17.50 9.26 3.84
C ARG A 185 18.88 9.86 3.74
N ASP A 186 19.37 10.42 4.84
CA ASP A 186 20.81 10.54 5.08
C ASP A 186 21.23 9.57 6.20
N ASP A 187 22.33 9.85 6.91
CA ASP A 187 22.81 9.03 8.03
C ASP A 187 22.05 9.30 9.34
N LYS A 188 21.23 10.35 9.39
CA LYS A 188 20.56 10.82 10.62
C LYS A 188 19.04 10.78 10.50
N TYR A 189 18.48 11.09 9.33
CA TYR A 189 17.06 11.27 9.12
C TYR A 189 16.54 10.40 7.98
N LEU A 190 15.35 9.85 8.19
CA LEU A 190 14.44 9.45 7.14
C LEU A 190 13.60 10.67 6.76
N TYR A 191 13.73 11.10 5.51
CA TYR A 191 12.94 12.20 4.96
C TYR A 191 11.74 11.65 4.21
N MET A 192 10.59 12.31 4.39
CA MET A 192 9.38 12.00 3.66
C MET A 192 8.66 13.26 3.18
N ARG A 193 8.17 13.24 1.95
CA ARG A 193 7.32 14.29 1.37
C ARG A 193 6.01 13.70 0.87
N LEU A 194 4.91 14.27 1.32
CA LEU A 194 3.56 13.96 0.84
C LEU A 194 3.11 15.06 -0.12
N ASP A 195 2.70 14.66 -1.32
CA ASP A 195 2.01 15.53 -2.26
C ASP A 195 0.53 15.17 -2.27
N CYS A 196 -0.32 16.12 -1.87
CA CYS A 196 -1.77 16.00 -2.02
C CYS A 196 -2.25 16.64 -3.34
N VAL A 197 -3.42 16.21 -3.80
CA VAL A 197 -4.04 16.69 -5.06
C VAL A 197 -4.42 18.17 -5.01
N ARG A 198 -4.81 18.68 -3.84
CA ARG A 198 -5.04 20.11 -3.61
C ARG A 198 -4.40 20.56 -2.29
N PRO A 199 -4.42 21.87 -1.97
CA PRO A 199 -3.81 22.38 -0.75
C PRO A 199 -4.27 21.64 0.50
N LEU A 200 -3.32 21.41 1.40
CA LEU A 200 -3.51 20.69 2.65
C LEU A 200 -4.62 21.34 3.48
N SER A 201 -5.54 20.50 3.95
CA SER A 201 -6.66 20.95 4.78
C SER A 201 -6.29 21.03 6.25
N LYS A 202 -6.61 22.16 6.89
CA LYS A 202 -6.50 22.37 8.35
C LYS A 202 -7.49 21.54 9.18
N ARG A 203 -8.51 20.98 8.53
CA ARG A 203 -9.53 20.15 9.19
C ARG A 203 -9.10 18.68 9.31
N LEU A 204 -8.05 18.30 8.59
CA LEU A 204 -7.59 16.93 8.52
C LEU A 204 -6.45 16.67 9.50
N THR A 205 -6.36 15.42 9.91
CA THR A 205 -5.20 14.85 10.59
C THR A 205 -4.47 13.94 9.60
N TYR A 206 -3.16 14.14 9.46
CA TYR A 206 -2.29 13.33 8.62
C TYR A 206 -1.57 12.34 9.53
N CYS A 207 -1.87 11.05 9.39
CA CYS A 207 -1.30 9.97 10.17
C CYS A 207 -0.35 9.17 9.27
N ILE A 208 0.92 9.12 9.64
CA ILE A 208 1.94 8.39 8.93
C ILE A 208 2.43 7.30 9.85
N ASN A 209 2.25 6.07 9.44
CA ASN A 209 2.55 4.90 10.23
C ASN A 209 3.71 4.17 9.58
N PHE A 210 4.61 3.70 10.43
CA PHE A 210 5.78 2.93 10.06
C PHE A 210 5.76 1.62 10.83
N ARG A 211 6.20 0.56 10.15
CA ARG A 211 6.57 -0.71 10.79
C ARG A 211 7.94 -1.12 10.34
N GLY A 212 8.88 -1.06 11.26
CA GLY A 212 10.18 -1.67 11.08
C GLY A 212 10.12 -3.13 11.49
N ILE A 213 10.77 -3.98 10.70
CA ILE A 213 11.04 -5.37 11.06
C ILE A 213 12.54 -5.45 11.30
N ALA A 214 12.94 -5.43 12.58
CA ALA A 214 14.35 -5.44 12.98
C ALA A 214 14.86 -6.88 13.18
N THR A 215 14.01 -7.76 13.69
CA THR A 215 14.26 -9.21 13.77
C THR A 215 12.94 -9.95 13.59
N PRO A 216 12.94 -11.27 13.30
CA PRO A 216 11.72 -12.04 13.11
C PRO A 216 10.69 -11.90 14.25
N ASP A 217 11.17 -11.67 15.47
CA ASP A 217 10.34 -11.59 16.69
C ASP A 217 10.17 -10.15 17.23
N LYS A 218 10.82 -9.15 16.62
CA LYS A 218 10.66 -7.74 17.00
C LYS A 218 10.21 -6.90 15.82
N SER A 219 8.95 -6.47 15.88
CA SER A 219 8.41 -5.40 15.04
C SER A 219 8.30 -4.13 15.85
N ASP A 220 8.86 -3.04 15.34
CA ASP A 220 8.67 -1.72 15.93
C ASP A 220 7.49 -0.99 15.27
N ARG A 221 6.81 -0.14 16.04
CA ARG A 221 5.67 0.66 15.57
C ARG A 221 5.98 2.11 15.84
N PHE A 222 6.15 2.88 14.78
CA PHE A 222 6.33 4.32 14.88
C PHE A 222 5.23 5.03 14.10
N SER A 223 4.63 6.07 14.68
CA SER A 223 3.56 6.82 14.05
C SER A 223 3.73 8.31 14.27
N VAL A 224 3.66 9.08 13.19
CA VAL A 224 3.66 10.54 13.22
C VAL A 224 2.24 11.02 12.93
N THR A 225 1.71 11.90 13.78
CA THR A 225 0.38 12.50 13.58
C THR A 225 0.49 14.02 13.49
N ILE A 226 0.14 14.59 12.33
CA ILE A 226 0.26 16.03 12.06
C ILE A 226 -1.12 16.66 11.89
N ARG A 227 -1.30 17.85 12.49
CA ARG A 227 -2.49 18.71 12.35
C ARG A 227 -2.06 20.15 12.06
N LEU A 228 -2.74 20.81 11.13
CA LEU A 228 -2.42 22.16 10.66
C LEU A 228 -3.34 23.23 11.30
N PRO A 229 -2.90 24.50 11.46
CA PRO A 229 -1.51 24.97 11.30
C PRO A 229 -0.66 24.54 12.51
N SER A 230 0.66 24.53 12.36
CA SER A 230 1.62 24.11 13.39
C SER A 230 1.34 24.79 14.73
N GLY A 231 0.90 24.01 15.72
CA GLY A 231 0.66 24.48 17.09
C GLY A 231 0.91 23.43 18.17
N VAL A 232 1.27 22.21 17.79
CA VAL A 232 1.61 21.12 18.71
C VAL A 232 2.96 20.60 18.25
N LYS A 233 3.99 20.69 19.11
CA LYS A 233 5.23 19.94 18.92
C LYS A 233 4.85 18.46 18.83
N THR A 234 5.03 17.86 17.66
CA THR A 234 4.85 16.44 17.43
C THR A 234 6.21 15.78 17.61
N ASP A 235 6.52 15.35 18.83
CA ASP A 235 7.68 14.52 19.17
C ASP A 235 9.03 14.99 18.56
N ASN A 236 10.04 14.12 18.46
CA ASN A 236 11.37 14.43 17.93
C ASN A 236 11.41 14.61 16.39
N VAL A 237 10.24 14.83 15.75
CA VAL A 237 10.08 14.89 14.30
C VAL A 237 10.01 16.35 13.83
N ILE A 238 10.75 16.67 12.78
CA ILE A 238 10.71 17.98 12.13
C ILE A 238 9.73 17.88 10.97
N TRP A 239 8.83 18.86 10.83
CA TRP A 239 7.92 18.89 9.68
C TRP A 239 7.62 20.33 9.26
N ALA A 240 7.30 20.49 7.99
CA ALA A 240 6.88 21.75 7.40
C ALA A 240 5.84 21.49 6.32
N SER A 241 5.01 22.48 6.04
CA SER A 241 3.94 22.33 5.06
C SER A 241 3.78 23.59 4.23
N GLN A 242 3.63 23.44 2.92
CA GLN A 242 3.37 24.53 2.00
C GLN A 242 2.37 24.10 0.94
N LYS A 243 1.30 24.88 0.77
CA LYS A 243 0.22 24.58 -0.19
C LYS A 243 -0.27 23.13 -0.06
N ASN A 244 0.07 22.25 -1.00
CA ASN A 244 -0.35 20.86 -1.10
C ASN A 244 0.75 19.86 -0.69
N THR A 245 1.87 20.34 -0.15
CA THR A 245 3.04 19.53 0.22
C THR A 245 3.25 19.53 1.73
N LEU A 246 3.47 18.35 2.29
CA LEU A 246 3.89 18.14 3.68
C LEU A 246 5.24 17.43 3.69
N GLU A 247 6.24 18.03 4.30
CA GLU A 247 7.57 17.49 4.47
C GLU A 247 7.85 17.11 5.91
N ILE A 248 8.63 16.04 6.11
CA ILE A 248 8.88 15.44 7.41
C ILE A 248 10.30 14.88 7.43
N ALA A 249 11.04 15.13 8.50
CA ALA A 249 12.29 14.46 8.83
C ALA A 249 12.14 13.73 10.17
N ILE A 250 12.31 12.42 10.13
CA ILE A 250 12.23 11.51 11.28
C ILE A 250 13.64 11.05 11.62
N PRO A 251 14.15 11.26 12.83
CA PRO A 251 15.43 10.69 13.23
C PRO A 251 15.42 9.17 13.06
N LEU A 252 16.45 8.59 12.42
CA LEU A 252 16.48 7.15 12.11
C LEU A 252 16.45 6.29 13.38
N ASN A 253 16.94 6.79 14.51
CA ASN A 253 16.91 6.10 15.79
C ASN A 253 15.51 6.03 16.45
N GLU A 254 14.50 6.69 15.88
CA GLU A 254 13.10 6.58 16.33
C GLU A 254 12.39 5.34 15.75
N ILE A 255 12.98 4.67 14.76
CA ILE A 255 12.39 3.51 14.09
C ILE A 255 13.39 2.37 14.09
N GLU A 256 13.09 1.27 14.77
CA GLU A 256 13.92 0.06 14.72
C GLU A 256 13.57 -0.77 13.46
N PHE A 257 14.47 -0.81 12.48
CA PHE A 257 14.36 -1.64 11.28
C PHE A 257 15.75 -2.14 10.85
N ASP A 258 15.78 -3.25 10.11
CA ASP A 258 17.01 -3.81 9.53
C ASP A 258 17.16 -3.36 8.07
N ARG A 259 16.49 -4.06 7.14
CA ARG A 259 16.48 -3.74 5.71
C ARG A 259 15.22 -3.01 5.25
N THR A 260 14.09 -3.44 5.79
CA THR A 260 12.77 -3.15 5.22
C THR A 260 11.93 -2.33 6.19
N LEU A 261 11.27 -1.31 5.65
CA LEU A 261 10.34 -0.45 6.36
C LEU A 261 9.00 -0.45 5.64
N PHE A 262 7.93 -0.79 6.35
CA PHE A 262 6.59 -0.59 5.84
C PHE A 262 6.12 0.81 6.18
N VAL A 263 5.55 1.53 5.22
CA VAL A 263 4.96 2.85 5.40
C VAL A 263 3.49 2.85 4.99
N GLN A 264 2.69 3.59 5.74
CA GLN A 264 1.30 3.88 5.40
C GLN A 264 1.00 5.34 5.73
N VAL A 265 0.34 6.02 4.80
CA VAL A 265 -0.22 7.35 5.00
C VAL A 265 -1.74 7.26 5.01
N GLN A 266 -2.35 7.84 6.04
CA GLN A 266 -3.79 8.01 6.16
C GLN A 266 -4.11 9.47 6.42
N THR A 267 -5.12 10.01 5.76
CA THR A 267 -5.72 11.29 6.17
C THR A 267 -7.08 11.03 6.81
N LYS A 268 -7.36 11.77 7.90
CA LYS A 268 -8.56 11.56 8.72
C LYS A 268 -9.28 12.87 8.96
N LEU A 269 -10.60 12.83 8.84
CA LEU A 269 -11.49 13.86 9.36
C LEU A 269 -12.18 13.31 10.61
N MET A 270 -11.80 13.82 11.78
CA MET A 270 -12.20 13.25 13.08
C MET A 270 -11.83 11.76 13.20
N ARG A 271 -12.80 10.85 13.19
CA ARG A 271 -12.60 9.39 13.26
C ARG A 271 -12.74 8.69 11.91
N VAL A 272 -13.10 9.43 10.85
CA VAL A 272 -13.34 8.88 9.52
C VAL A 272 -12.07 8.99 8.69
N THR A 273 -11.61 7.87 8.16
CA THR A 273 -10.54 7.84 7.15
C THR A 273 -11.06 8.47 5.87
N VAL A 274 -10.39 9.53 5.46
CA VAL A 274 -10.65 10.29 4.22
C VAL A 274 -9.84 9.72 3.08
N ASP A 275 -8.60 9.32 3.35
CA ASP A 275 -7.71 8.72 2.38
C ASP A 275 -6.77 7.70 3.05
N ASN A 276 -6.33 6.70 2.29
CA ASN A 276 -5.45 5.65 2.75
C ASN A 276 -4.66 5.02 1.60
N THR A 277 -3.37 5.35 1.56
CA THR A 277 -2.40 4.80 0.61
C THR A 277 -2.22 3.28 0.67
N GLY A 278 -2.63 2.61 1.75
CA GLY A 278 -2.29 1.21 2.05
C GLY A 278 -0.88 1.09 2.65
N TRP A 279 -0.48 -0.13 3.04
CA TRP A 279 0.91 -0.38 3.45
C TRP A 279 1.76 -0.65 2.22
N HIS A 280 2.87 0.07 2.12
CA HIS A 280 3.89 -0.12 1.10
C HIS A 280 5.19 -0.52 1.75
N GLU A 281 5.83 -1.52 1.15
CA GLU A 281 7.14 -1.99 1.55
C GLU A 281 8.22 -1.17 0.86
N ILE A 282 9.22 -0.76 1.64
CA ILE A 282 10.33 0.08 1.18
C ILE A 282 11.63 -0.49 1.71
N GLU A 283 12.62 -0.61 0.83
CA GLU A 283 14.00 -0.95 1.20
C GLU A 283 14.79 0.32 1.49
N THR A 284 15.47 0.36 2.63
CA THR A 284 16.18 1.56 3.10
C THR A 284 17.64 1.62 2.63
N GLY A 285 18.15 0.51 2.08
CA GLY A 285 19.54 0.40 1.61
C GLY A 285 20.56 0.54 2.73
N LEU A 286 20.23 0.06 3.94
CA LEU A 286 21.17 -0.19 5.03
C LEU A 286 21.75 -1.61 4.94
#